data_AF-B5XG06-F1
#
_entry.id   AF-B5XG06-F1
#
_cell.length_a   1.000
_cell.length_b   1.000
_cell.length_c   1.000
_cell.angle_alpha   90.00
_cell.angle_beta   90.00
_cell.angle_gamma   90.00
#
_symmetry.space_group_name_H-M   'P 1'
#
loop_
_entity.id
_entity.type
_entity.pdbx_description
1 polymer ?
#
loop_
_entity_poly.entity_id
_entity_poly.type
_entity_poly.pdbx_seq_one_letter_code
_entity_poly.pdbx_strand_id
1 'polypeptide(L)'
;MASERQDVDKEFEEWKEEHGKKYKSKEEEAKRKKIWLECRTRVIEHNKKYDSGESTFECGLNQMSDLEHHEICCGGWRSCRDEKNDS
;
A
#
# COMPACT_ATOMS: atom_id res chain seq x y z
N MET A 1 -7.39 11.21 19.53
CA MET A 1 -7.58 10.01 18.69
C MET A 1 -8.73 10.09 17.66
N ALA A 2 -9.42 11.24 17.50
CA ALA A 2 -10.40 11.47 16.43
C ALA A 2 -9.87 12.39 15.30
N SER A 3 -8.96 13.32 15.62
CA SER A 3 -8.35 14.23 14.62
C SER A 3 -7.47 13.53 13.60
N GLU A 4 -6.69 12.51 13.98
CA GLU A 4 -5.78 11.83 13.04
C GLU A 4 -6.53 11.09 11.91
N ARG A 5 -7.79 10.70 12.12
CA ARG A 5 -8.58 10.02 11.08
C ARG A 5 -9.11 10.97 10.01
N GLN A 6 -9.30 12.25 10.34
CA GLN A 6 -9.77 13.25 9.36
C GLN A 6 -8.62 13.71 8.45
N ASP A 7 -7.43 13.94 9.00
CA ASP A 7 -6.24 14.32 8.21
C ASP A 7 -5.88 13.25 7.18
N VAL A 8 -5.92 11.98 7.58
CA VAL A 8 -5.62 10.84 6.70
C VAL A 8 -6.64 10.71 5.55
N ASP A 9 -7.91 11.04 5.80
CA ASP A 9 -8.91 11.01 4.72
C ASP A 9 -8.60 12.06 3.66
N LYS A 10 -8.21 13.25 4.10
CA LYS A 10 -7.86 14.37 3.24
C LYS A 10 -6.57 14.11 2.45
N GLU A 11 -5.50 13.66 3.12
CA GLU A 11 -4.25 13.23 2.45
C GLU A 11 -4.51 12.12 1.43
N PHE A 12 -5.42 11.18 1.73
CA PHE A 12 -5.76 10.10 0.81
C PHE A 12 -6.59 10.59 -0.38
N GLU A 13 -7.46 11.58 -0.20
CA GLU A 13 -8.17 12.22 -1.31
C GLU A 13 -7.22 13.00 -2.24
N GLU A 14 -6.30 13.79 -1.67
CA GLU A 14 -5.27 14.51 -2.42
C GLU A 14 -4.36 13.52 -3.19
N TRP A 15 -3.92 12.45 -2.54
CA TRP A 15 -3.13 11.39 -3.17
C TRP A 15 -3.88 10.68 -4.31
N LYS A 16 -5.18 10.40 -4.13
CA LYS A 16 -6.03 9.83 -5.18
C LYS A 16 -6.13 10.77 -6.38
N GLU A 17 -6.27 12.07 -6.16
CA GLU A 17 -6.35 13.07 -7.22
C GLU A 17 -5.02 13.19 -7.97
N GLU A 18 -3.91 13.29 -7.25
CA GLU A 18 -2.55 13.39 -7.81
C GLU A 18 -2.20 12.15 -8.67
N HIS A 19 -2.59 10.95 -8.22
CA HIS A 19 -2.33 9.70 -8.94
C HIS A 19 -3.49 9.22 -9.84
N GLY A 20 -4.60 9.96 -9.91
CA GLY A 20 -5.77 9.60 -10.72
C GLY A 20 -6.46 8.28 -10.33
N LYS A 21 -6.39 7.88 -9.06
CA LYS A 21 -6.94 6.61 -8.55
C LYS A 21 -8.46 6.74 -8.33
N LYS A 22 -9.24 5.88 -8.97
CA LYS A 22 -10.70 5.77 -8.76
C LYS A 22 -11.08 4.38 -8.28
N TYR A 23 -11.62 4.29 -7.07
CA TYR A 23 -12.16 3.07 -6.51
C TYR A 23 -13.67 3.01 -6.75
N LYS A 24 -14.18 1.84 -7.14
CA LYS A 24 -15.62 1.66 -7.46
C LYS A 24 -16.49 1.44 -6.22
N SER A 25 -15.89 0.97 -5.12
CA SER A 25 -16.59 0.55 -3.92
C SER A 25 -15.96 1.14 -2.67
N LYS A 26 -16.78 1.55 -1.70
CA LYS A 26 -16.33 2.01 -0.38
C LYS A 26 -15.51 0.95 0.36
N GLU A 27 -15.81 -0.32 0.14
CA GLU A 27 -15.07 -1.43 0.76
C GLU A 27 -13.65 -1.58 0.18
N GLU A 28 -13.49 -1.39 -1.14
CA GLU A 28 -12.16 -1.33 -1.76
C GLU A 28 -11.39 -0.11 -1.28
N GLU A 29 -12.05 1.04 -1.21
CA GLU A 29 -11.43 2.28 -0.72
C GLU A 29 -10.93 2.12 0.71
N ALA A 30 -11.73 1.52 1.61
CA ALA A 30 -11.34 1.27 2.99
C ALA A 30 -10.13 0.31 3.08
N LYS A 31 -10.08 -0.74 2.26
CA LYS A 31 -8.93 -1.66 2.20
C LYS A 31 -7.67 -0.95 1.70
N ARG A 32 -7.78 -0.20 0.59
CA ARG A 32 -6.66 0.55 -0.02
C ARG A 32 -6.14 1.64 0.90
N LYS A 33 -7.04 2.35 1.60
CA LYS A 33 -6.69 3.33 2.63
C LYS A 33 -5.96 2.71 3.81
N LYS A 34 -6.34 1.50 4.23
CA LYS A 34 -5.63 0.77 5.28
C LYS A 34 -4.19 0.41 4.85
N ILE A 35 -4.02 -0.09 3.63
CA ILE A 35 -2.68 -0.39 3.08
C ILE A 35 -1.83 0.90 3.01
N TRP A 36 -2.41 1.99 2.53
CA TRP A 36 -1.75 3.29 2.47
C TRP A 36 -1.29 3.80 3.83
N LEU A 37 -2.12 3.64 4.87
CA LEU A 37 -1.76 3.95 6.25
C LEU A 37 -0.60 3.09 6.78
N GLU A 38 -0.60 1.79 6.47
CA GLU A 38 0.49 0.88 6.85
C GLU A 38 1.80 1.25 6.14
N CYS A 39 1.74 1.58 4.85
CA CYS A 39 2.87 2.11 4.08
C CYS A 39 3.41 3.41 4.68
N ARG A 40 2.54 4.38 5.01
CA ARG A 40 2.94 5.65 5.65
C ARG A 40 3.67 5.41 6.97
N THR A 41 3.13 4.53 7.80
CA THR A 41 3.72 4.20 9.09
C THR A 41 5.10 3.57 8.90
N ARG A 42 5.23 2.62 7.95
CA ARG A 42 6.50 1.98 7.62
C ARG A 42 7.54 2.96 7.07
N VAL A 43 7.11 3.91 6.24
CA VAL A 43 7.95 4.99 5.71
C VAL A 43 8.49 5.85 6.85
N ILE A 44 7.62 6.28 7.78
CA ILE A 44 8.02 7.10 8.94
C ILE A 44 9.02 6.33 9.82
N GLU A 45 8.74 5.06 10.11
CA GLU A 45 9.65 4.21 10.88
C GLU A 45 11.00 4.01 10.17
N HIS A 46 10.99 3.82 8.85
CA HIS A 46 12.21 3.65 8.07
C HIS A 46 13.03 4.95 8.01
N ASN A 47 12.38 6.10 7.81
CA ASN A 47 13.06 7.39 7.79
C ASN A 47 13.64 7.75 9.16
N LYS A 48 12.99 7.34 10.27
CA LYS A 48 13.60 7.44 11.61
C LYS A 48 14.87 6.59 11.74
N LYS A 49 14.88 5.37 11.18
CA LYS A 49 16.08 4.52 11.16
C LYS A 49 17.17 5.09 10.26
N TYR A 50 16.78 5.72 9.14
CA TYR A 50 17.70 6.43 8.26
C TYR A 50 18.38 7.61 8.97
N ASP A 51 17.62 8.42 9.72
CA ASP A 51 18.17 9.52 10.53
C ASP A 51 19.14 9.02 11.61
N SER A 52 18.83 7.87 12.23
CA SER A 52 19.73 7.17 13.15
C SER A 52 20.95 6.51 12.47
N GLY A 53 21.04 6.53 11.13
CA GLY A 53 22.12 5.91 10.35
C GLY A 53 22.05 4.38 10.23
N GLU A 54 20.94 3.75 10.63
CA GLU A 54 20.73 2.30 10.50
C GLU A 54 20.26 1.88 9.10
N SER A 55 19.71 2.81 8.32
CA SER A 55 19.29 2.57 6.94
C SER A 55 20.04 3.48 5.99
N THR A 56 20.36 2.99 4.79
CA THR A 56 21.13 3.70 3.78
C THR A 56 20.27 4.38 2.72
N PHE A 57 18.95 4.25 2.82
CA PHE A 57 18.00 4.86 1.89
C PHE A 57 16.81 5.43 2.64
N GLU A 58 16.25 6.51 2.11
CA GLU A 58 14.97 7.06 2.55
C GLU A 58 13.82 6.40 1.77
N CYS A 59 12.68 6.24 2.42
CA CYS A 59 11.46 5.77 1.79
C CYS A 59 10.44 6.91 1.74
N GLY A 60 9.64 6.96 0.68
CA GLY A 60 8.57 7.94 0.50
C GLY A 60 7.24 7.28 0.18
N LEU A 61 6.15 7.99 0.44
CA LEU A 61 4.84 7.60 -0.09
C LEU A 61 4.83 7.82 -1.60
N ASN A 62 4.57 6.77 -2.35
CA ASN A 62 4.54 6.75 -3.81
C ASN A 62 3.24 6.12 -4.33
N GLN A 63 3.06 6.04 -5.65
CA GLN A 63 1.88 5.43 -6.27
C GLN A 63 1.64 3.96 -5.87
N MET A 64 2.67 3.27 -5.38
CA MET A 64 2.62 1.89 -4.91
C MET A 64 2.25 1.79 -3.42
N SER A 65 1.98 2.92 -2.76
CA SER A 65 1.60 2.93 -1.35
C SER A 65 0.20 2.37 -1.10
N ASP A 66 -0.63 2.16 -2.14
CA ASP A 66 -1.88 1.38 -2.05
C ASP A 66 -1.72 -0.09 -2.45
N LEU A 67 -0.49 -0.53 -2.76
CA LEU A 67 -0.16 -1.87 -3.23
C LEU A 67 0.75 -2.54 -2.19
N GLU A 68 0.20 -3.51 -1.50
CA GLU A 68 0.98 -4.34 -0.59
C GLU A 68 1.85 -5.32 -1.40
N HIS A 69 3.05 -5.65 -0.91
CA HIS A 69 4.02 -6.49 -1.63
C HIS A 69 3.44 -7.87 -2.03
N HIS A 70 2.43 -8.36 -1.32
CA HIS A 70 1.72 -9.60 -1.66
C HIS A 70 0.85 -9.49 -2.93
N GLU A 71 0.33 -8.30 -3.27
CA GLU A 71 -0.43 -8.09 -4.52
C GLU A 71 0.50 -7.93 -5.74
N ILE A 72 1.74 -7.49 -5.51
CA ILE A 72 2.75 -7.34 -6.58
C ILE A 72 3.32 -8.71 -6.99
N CYS A 73 3.42 -9.67 -6.06
CA CYS A 73 4.13 -10.93 -6.27
C CYS A 73 3.30 -12.03 -6.99
N CYS A 74 1.97 -11.92 -7.08
CA CYS A 74 1.13 -13.05 -7.54
C CYS A 74 0.24 -12.74 -8.76
N GLY A 75 0.62 -11.73 -9.55
CA GLY A 75 -0.11 -11.26 -10.73
C GLY A 75 0.49 -11.64 -12.09
N GLY A 76 0.96 -12.88 -12.27
CA GLY A 76 1.03 -13.51 -13.59
C GLY A 76 2.41 -13.58 -14.27
N TRP A 77 3.05 -14.75 -14.16
CA TRP A 77 3.68 -15.41 -15.31
C TRP A 77 3.06 -16.81 -15.48
N ARG A 78 2.09 -16.86 -16.41
CA ARG A 78 1.67 -18.00 -17.26
C ARG A 78 1.55 -19.41 -16.64
N SER A 79 0.28 -19.84 -16.55
CA SER A 79 -0.37 -21.18 -16.65
C SER A 79 0.43 -22.47 -16.90
N CYS A 80 -0.20 -23.57 -16.41
CA CYS A 80 -0.08 -25.02 -16.70
C CYS A 80 0.59 -25.80 -15.56
N ARG A 81 -0.02 -26.80 -14.89
CA ARG A 81 -1.11 -27.71 -15.28
C ARG A 81 -1.65 -28.37 -14.00
N ASP A 82 -2.96 -28.27 -13.80
CA ASP A 82 -3.69 -29.25 -12.97
C ASP A 82 -3.43 -30.64 -13.54
N GLU A 83 -2.92 -31.55 -12.73
CA GLU A 83 -3.14 -32.98 -12.94
C GLU A 83 -3.63 -33.56 -11.62
N LYS A 84 -4.96 -33.66 -11.52
CA LYS A 84 -5.59 -34.59 -10.61
C LYS A 84 -5.05 -35.99 -10.93
N ASN A 85 -4.44 -36.66 -9.97
CA ASN A 85 -4.38 -38.10 -9.98
C ASN A 85 -5.23 -38.61 -8.81
N ASP A 86 -6.39 -39.13 -9.19
CA ASP A 86 -7.27 -39.94 -8.38
C ASP A 86 -6.71 -41.37 -8.42
N SER A 87 -6.33 -41.92 -7.26
CA SER A 87 -6.21 -43.36 -6.96
C SER A 87 -6.11 -43.58 -5.47
#